data_AF-A0A671TXJ3-F1
#
_entry.id   AF-A0A671TXJ3-F1
#
_cell.length_a   1.000
_cell.length_b   1.000
_cell.length_c   1.000
_cell.angle_alpha   90.00
_cell.angle_beta   90.00
_cell.angle_gamma   90.00
#
_symmetry.space_group_name_H-M   'P 1'
#
loop_
_entity.id
_entity.type
_entity.pdbx_description
1 polymer ?
#
loop_
_entity_poly.entity_id
_entity_poly.type
_entity_poly.pdbx_seq_one_letter_code
_entity_poly.pdbx_strand_id
1 'polypeptide(L)'
;MRFVTSEAEEVAGPSSDITSLVLRHRHGYWRAGVLLCVCGVVIFTTAFLLAYAVFSGRYHCSQVGEQDEEQQGGGAKQPAEGGAGLYLGELRVMMRRLLHDEDIYNTVSRVSRASHPPGSSEGTSLASEVLRRFRQLQMDHTWTESLYATLQFPHRSQRSSLWLLDSAGLISEQIPLNPSDFCPYSATGSTTGGVVYANYGRPEDFNWLKSAGVSVVGCVVVMRVGGGVSFAEKVWLAERSGAGGALIYPDPADLPQDPRRLGLNTHTAVSEHVHLGSGDPFTPGFPSFNHTQFPPIQSSGLPLIPALPVSATVAAKLLSQLSGPSCPTSWRGRLPYVRCVVGPEFSSGRRVKMAVHNVMTPVLLNNIFSSLEGRVEPDQYIILGAQRDSLGPGAVKSGVGTAILLELARTFSIMVKKGFSPRRSLLFVSWDAGEFGNVGATEWLEVRPIREQSTCVITEEERFESSQCGCGSNTVTFDLCFSGLPVHAAPEGRRLLQSGPGCHG
;
A
#
# COMPACT_ATOMS: atom_id res chain seq x y z
N MET A 1 22.14 28.09 91.43
CA MET A 1 20.78 28.11 92.01
C MET A 1 19.79 28.14 90.85
N ARG A 2 18.74 27.30 90.88
CA ARG A 2 17.65 27.15 89.88
C ARG A 2 16.98 28.52 89.54
N PHE A 3 16.30 28.78 88.42
CA PHE A 3 15.21 28.04 87.75
C PHE A 3 15.02 28.49 86.28
N VAL A 4 14.28 27.66 85.55
CA VAL A 4 13.87 27.64 84.13
C VAL A 4 12.86 28.74 83.74
N THR A 5 12.93 29.30 82.52
CA THR A 5 11.93 29.22 81.42
C THR A 5 12.20 30.21 80.27
N SER A 6 11.80 29.76 79.06
CA SER A 6 11.40 30.52 77.85
C SER A 6 12.43 30.72 76.73
N GLU A 7 12.13 30.02 75.63
CA GLU A 7 12.59 30.10 74.23
C GLU A 7 13.06 31.46 73.70
N ALA A 8 14.19 31.45 72.98
CA ALA A 8 14.43 32.03 71.65
C ALA A 8 15.95 32.10 71.38
N GLU A 9 16.45 31.45 70.32
CA GLU A 9 17.84 31.57 69.87
C GLU A 9 17.88 32.11 68.42
N GLU A 10 18.59 33.22 68.25
CA GLU A 10 19.05 33.81 67.00
C GLU A 10 20.06 32.91 66.28
N VAL A 11 20.19 33.02 64.94
CA VAL A 11 21.49 33.23 64.26
C VAL A 11 21.29 34.03 62.96
N ALA A 12 22.04 35.12 62.81
CA ALA A 12 22.13 35.96 61.61
C ALA A 12 23.29 35.56 60.67
N GLY A 13 23.16 35.81 59.36
CA GLY A 13 24.25 35.71 58.37
C GLY A 13 23.84 36.07 56.92
N PRO A 14 24.76 36.51 56.04
CA PRO A 14 24.62 37.66 55.14
C PRO A 14 24.26 37.31 53.68
N SER A 15 23.41 38.10 53.01
CA SER A 15 22.91 37.78 51.65
C SER A 15 22.73 38.97 50.69
N SER A 16 23.61 39.98 50.72
CA SER A 16 23.43 41.17 49.85
C SER A 16 24.58 41.49 48.87
N ASP A 17 25.54 40.59 48.62
CA ASP A 17 26.69 40.88 47.73
C ASP A 17 26.90 39.93 46.55
N ILE A 18 26.09 38.88 46.39
CA ILE A 18 26.24 37.91 45.28
C ILE A 18 25.41 38.32 44.05
N THR A 19 24.30 39.03 44.27
CA THR A 19 23.33 39.38 43.22
C THR A 19 23.86 40.44 42.25
N SER A 20 24.74 41.34 42.72
CA SER A 20 25.37 42.39 41.91
C SER A 20 26.49 41.85 40.99
N LEU A 21 27.12 40.74 41.37
CA LEU A 21 28.21 40.09 40.63
C LEU A 21 27.69 39.21 39.48
N VAL A 22 26.54 38.55 39.66
CA VAL A 22 25.88 37.73 38.63
C VAL A 22 25.30 38.58 37.50
N LEU A 23 24.81 39.79 37.79
CA LEU A 23 24.25 40.70 36.78
C LEU A 23 25.32 41.30 35.85
N ARG A 24 26.56 41.49 36.34
CA ARG A 24 27.68 41.98 35.52
C ARG A 24 28.21 40.91 34.55
N HIS A 25 28.11 39.64 34.92
CA HIS A 25 28.60 38.52 34.11
C HIS A 25 27.67 38.13 32.94
N ARG A 26 26.37 38.44 33.06
CA ARG A 26 25.32 38.09 32.08
C ARG A 26 25.33 38.99 30.83
N HIS A 27 25.91 40.18 30.91
CA HIS A 27 25.95 41.15 29.80
C HIS A 27 27.06 40.89 28.77
N GLY A 28 28.14 40.19 29.16
CA GLY A 28 29.23 39.80 28.25
C GLY A 28 28.86 38.66 27.29
N TYR A 29 28.13 37.66 27.79
CA TYR A 29 27.69 36.50 26.99
C TYR A 29 26.64 36.87 25.93
N TRP A 30 25.79 37.86 26.19
CA TRP A 30 24.81 38.31 25.20
C TRP A 30 25.49 38.96 23.98
N ARG A 31 26.53 39.78 24.21
CA ARG A 31 27.31 40.39 23.11
C ARG A 31 28.09 39.34 22.31
N ALA A 32 28.66 38.34 22.98
CA ALA A 32 29.34 37.22 22.32
C ALA A 32 28.37 36.34 21.50
N GLY A 33 27.16 36.08 22.02
CA GLY A 33 26.12 35.35 21.30
C GLY A 33 25.61 36.10 20.06
N VAL A 34 25.41 37.42 20.17
CA VAL A 34 25.03 38.26 19.02
C VAL A 34 26.14 38.27 17.96
N LEU A 35 27.42 38.38 18.35
CA LEU A 35 28.55 38.31 17.43
C LEU A 35 28.65 36.94 16.72
N LEU A 36 28.41 35.83 17.42
CA LEU A 36 28.38 34.49 16.83
C LEU A 36 27.24 34.33 15.82
N CYS A 37 26.04 34.84 16.13
CA CYS A 37 24.92 34.85 15.19
C CYS A 37 25.23 35.70 13.95
N VAL A 38 25.82 36.88 14.11
CA VAL A 38 26.20 37.75 12.98
C VAL A 38 27.26 37.07 12.12
N CYS A 39 28.29 36.46 12.71
CA CYS A 39 29.28 35.68 11.96
C CYS A 39 28.64 34.51 11.21
N GLY A 40 27.70 33.78 11.82
CA GLY A 40 26.97 32.70 11.17
C GLY A 40 26.16 33.17 9.96
N VAL A 41 25.47 34.32 10.06
CA VAL A 41 24.72 34.92 8.95
C VAL A 41 25.64 35.38 7.83
N VAL A 42 26.80 35.96 8.14
CA VAL A 42 27.78 36.37 7.13
C VAL A 42 28.37 35.16 6.40
N ILE A 43 28.68 34.07 7.11
CA ILE A 43 29.17 32.83 6.49
C ILE A 43 28.08 32.21 5.59
N PHE A 44 26.84 32.17 6.05
CA PHE A 44 25.74 31.63 5.26
C PHE A 44 25.47 32.45 3.99
N THR A 45 25.45 33.78 4.11
CA THR A 45 25.21 34.68 2.97
C THR A 45 26.36 34.66 1.96
N THR A 46 27.62 34.57 2.41
CA THR A 46 28.77 34.42 1.51
C THR A 46 28.78 33.07 0.79
N ALA A 47 28.47 31.97 1.49
CA ALA A 47 28.33 30.65 0.87
C ALA A 47 27.17 30.62 -0.14
N PHE A 48 26.04 31.26 0.18
CA PHE A 48 24.89 31.37 -0.71
C PHE A 48 25.21 32.20 -1.97
N LEU A 49 25.91 33.32 -1.83
CA LEU A 49 26.33 34.16 -2.96
C LEU A 49 27.37 33.45 -3.86
N LEU A 50 28.29 32.68 -3.28
CA LEU A 50 29.22 31.84 -4.04
C LEU A 50 28.50 30.74 -4.81
N ALA A 51 27.55 30.05 -4.17
CA ALA A 51 26.72 29.05 -4.84
C ALA A 51 25.88 29.67 -5.98
N TYR A 52 25.32 30.86 -5.74
CA TYR A 52 24.57 31.61 -6.74
C TYR A 52 25.45 32.06 -7.91
N ALA A 53 26.69 32.50 -7.67
CA ALA A 53 27.64 32.87 -8.73
C ALA A 53 28.05 31.67 -9.59
N VAL A 54 28.25 30.49 -8.97
CA VAL A 54 28.55 29.24 -9.70
C VAL A 54 27.35 28.75 -10.53
N PHE A 55 26.13 28.92 -10.02
CA PHE A 55 24.92 28.55 -10.76
C PHE A 55 24.57 29.54 -11.87
N SER A 56 24.70 30.84 -11.65
CA SER A 56 24.44 31.88 -12.66
C SER A 56 25.51 31.90 -13.77
N GLY A 57 26.76 31.51 -13.46
CA GLY A 57 27.82 31.31 -14.45
C GLY A 57 27.58 30.17 -15.44
N ARG A 58 26.63 29.25 -15.16
CA ARG A 58 26.23 28.17 -16.08
C ARG A 58 25.03 28.52 -16.97
N TYR A 59 24.36 29.65 -16.74
CA TYR A 59 23.20 30.08 -17.54
C TYR A 59 23.55 31.03 -18.69
N HIS A 60 24.81 31.45 -18.85
CA HIS A 60 25.20 32.43 -19.87
C HIS A 60 25.86 31.88 -21.15
N CYS A 61 25.86 30.56 -21.36
CA CYS A 61 26.18 29.96 -22.66
C CYS A 61 24.96 29.28 -23.27
N SER A 62 23.88 30.03 -23.49
CA SER A 62 22.84 29.64 -24.45
C SER A 62 22.03 30.87 -24.85
N GLN A 63 22.59 31.72 -25.71
CA GLN A 63 21.84 32.61 -26.62
C GLN A 63 22.81 33.42 -27.49
N VAL A 64 23.12 32.90 -28.69
CA VAL A 64 23.37 33.59 -29.98
C VAL A 64 23.30 32.45 -31.01
N GLY A 65 22.57 32.44 -32.12
CA GLY A 65 21.72 33.37 -32.85
C GLY A 65 21.43 32.66 -34.19
N GLU A 66 20.22 32.83 -34.73
CA GLU A 66 19.82 32.31 -36.05
C GLU A 66 20.75 32.81 -37.16
N GLN A 67 21.10 31.92 -38.10
CA GLN A 67 21.30 32.27 -39.52
C GLN A 67 21.25 30.99 -40.38
N ASP A 68 20.27 30.97 -41.28
CA ASP A 68 20.23 30.09 -42.46
C ASP A 68 21.41 30.44 -43.38
N GLU A 69 22.19 29.44 -43.82
CA GLU A 69 22.91 29.54 -45.09
C GLU A 69 23.20 28.16 -45.71
N GLU A 70 22.70 28.06 -46.94
CA GLU A 70 22.95 27.21 -48.11
C GLU A 70 23.93 26.03 -48.11
N GLN A 71 23.50 25.04 -48.92
CA GLN A 71 24.24 23.91 -49.48
C GLN A 71 25.59 24.32 -50.11
N GLN A 72 26.64 23.52 -49.85
CA GLN A 72 27.51 23.00 -50.90
C GLN A 72 28.39 21.84 -50.40
N GLY A 73 28.57 20.84 -51.27
CA GLY A 73 29.15 19.54 -50.95
C GLY A 73 30.68 19.48 -50.90
N GLY A 74 31.17 18.40 -50.30
CA GLY A 74 32.57 17.99 -50.33
C GLY A 74 32.72 16.61 -49.68
N GLY A 75 33.26 15.65 -50.42
CA GLY A 75 33.16 14.22 -50.12
C GLY A 75 34.16 13.63 -49.12
N ALA A 76 33.82 12.40 -48.75
CA ALA A 76 34.66 11.28 -48.30
C ALA A 76 35.44 11.38 -46.97
N LYS A 77 34.88 10.74 -45.94
CA LYS A 77 35.53 9.64 -45.20
C LYS A 77 34.47 8.88 -44.40
N GLN A 78 34.23 7.61 -44.76
CA GLN A 78 33.51 6.67 -43.90
C GLN A 78 34.31 6.48 -42.59
N PRO A 79 33.72 6.71 -41.42
CA PRO A 79 34.17 6.06 -40.21
C PRO A 79 33.55 4.66 -40.15
N ALA A 80 34.38 3.70 -39.76
CA ALA A 80 34.06 2.30 -39.59
C ALA A 80 32.80 2.06 -38.75
N GLU A 81 32.16 0.93 -39.04
CA GLU A 81 31.01 0.34 -38.36
C GLU A 81 31.09 0.43 -36.82
N GLY A 82 30.49 1.48 -36.27
CA GLY A 82 30.02 1.52 -34.89
C GLY A 82 28.50 1.52 -34.96
N GLY A 83 27.87 0.41 -34.57
CA GLY A 83 26.43 0.20 -34.70
C GLY A 83 25.63 1.41 -34.21
N ALA A 84 24.81 1.97 -35.09
CA ALA A 84 23.89 3.05 -34.75
C ALA A 84 22.99 2.58 -33.61
N GLY A 85 23.19 3.14 -32.41
CA GLY A 85 22.30 2.87 -31.29
C GLY A 85 20.89 3.32 -31.64
N LEU A 86 19.89 2.47 -31.40
CA LEU A 86 18.49 2.80 -31.61
C LEU A 86 18.12 4.03 -30.77
N TYR A 87 17.55 5.05 -31.41
CA TYR A 87 17.10 6.24 -30.69
C TYR A 87 15.80 5.99 -29.95
N LEU A 88 15.51 6.77 -28.90
CA LEU A 88 14.30 6.61 -28.07
C LEU A 88 13.00 6.58 -28.90
N GLY A 89 12.93 7.34 -29.98
CA GLY A 89 11.77 7.34 -30.90
C GLY A 89 11.57 5.98 -31.58
N GLU A 90 12.65 5.34 -32.04
CA GLU A 90 12.61 4.02 -32.69
C GLU A 90 12.24 2.93 -31.70
N LEU A 91 12.77 3.00 -30.47
CA LEU A 91 12.41 2.09 -29.38
C LEU A 91 10.93 2.19 -29.01
N ARG A 92 10.38 3.42 -28.95
CA ARG A 92 8.94 3.64 -28.71
C ARG A 92 8.08 3.04 -29.82
N VAL A 93 8.47 3.22 -31.08
CA VAL A 93 7.75 2.63 -32.22
C VAL A 93 7.84 1.11 -32.19
N MET A 94 9.01 0.56 -31.88
CA MET A 94 9.21 -0.89 -31.77
C MET A 94 8.35 -1.48 -30.66
N MET A 95 8.34 -0.87 -29.48
CA MET A 95 7.51 -1.30 -28.34
C MET A 95 6.02 -1.26 -28.70
N ARG A 96 5.52 -0.16 -29.29
CA ARG A 96 4.12 -0.06 -29.73
C ARG A 96 3.72 -1.12 -30.75
N ARG A 97 4.63 -1.50 -31.66
CA ARG A 97 4.36 -2.53 -32.66
C ARG A 97 4.36 -3.94 -32.08
N LEU A 98 5.08 -4.17 -30.98
CA LEU A 98 5.24 -5.49 -30.38
C LEU A 98 4.21 -5.78 -29.29
N LEU A 99 3.66 -4.76 -28.65
CA LEU A 99 2.54 -4.90 -27.72
C LEU A 99 1.29 -5.37 -28.49
N HIS A 100 0.74 -6.51 -28.09
CA HIS A 100 -0.42 -7.14 -28.73
C HIS A 100 -1.49 -7.46 -27.68
N ASP A 101 -2.72 -7.04 -27.94
CA ASP A 101 -3.81 -7.12 -26.95
C ASP A 101 -4.34 -8.56 -26.75
N GLU A 102 -4.22 -9.43 -27.77
CA GLU A 102 -4.78 -10.80 -27.72
C GLU A 102 -4.12 -11.68 -26.65
N ASP A 103 -2.80 -11.57 -26.48
CA ASP A 103 -2.07 -12.36 -25.47
C ASP A 103 -2.37 -11.89 -24.04
N ILE A 104 -2.71 -10.60 -23.87
CA ILE A 104 -3.14 -10.05 -22.58
C ILE A 104 -4.46 -10.71 -22.17
N TYR A 105 -5.47 -10.68 -23.04
CA TYR A 105 -6.78 -11.27 -22.74
C TYR A 105 -6.69 -12.78 -22.42
N ASN A 106 -5.94 -13.53 -23.23
CA ASN A 106 -5.76 -14.97 -23.03
C ASN A 106 -5.11 -15.28 -21.68
N THR A 107 -4.13 -14.45 -21.27
CA THR A 107 -3.44 -14.61 -20.00
C THR A 107 -4.35 -14.25 -18.81
N VAL A 108 -5.08 -13.13 -18.89
CA VAL A 108 -6.07 -12.77 -17.86
C VAL A 108 -7.13 -13.87 -17.73
N SER A 109 -7.65 -14.39 -18.84
CA SER A 109 -8.62 -15.49 -18.85
C SER A 109 -8.05 -16.76 -18.22
N ARG A 110 -6.76 -17.07 -18.45
CA ARG A 110 -6.09 -18.25 -17.87
C ARG A 110 -5.86 -18.12 -16.36
N VAL A 111 -5.38 -16.97 -15.90
CA VAL A 111 -5.11 -16.70 -14.48
C VAL A 111 -6.43 -16.67 -13.70
N SER A 112 -7.48 -16.11 -14.30
CA SER A 112 -8.78 -15.91 -13.63
C SER A 112 -9.74 -17.09 -13.62
N ARG A 113 -9.30 -18.29 -14.00
CA ARG A 113 -10.18 -19.48 -14.07
C ARG A 113 -10.65 -19.98 -12.71
N ALA A 114 -9.81 -19.84 -11.69
CA ALA A 114 -10.06 -20.37 -10.36
C ALA A 114 -9.34 -19.53 -9.31
N SER A 115 -9.76 -19.67 -8.05
CA SER A 115 -9.00 -19.15 -6.91
C SER A 115 -7.62 -19.80 -6.84
N HIS A 116 -6.59 -19.01 -6.62
CA HIS A 116 -5.21 -19.46 -6.58
C HIS A 116 -4.47 -18.80 -5.42
N PRO A 117 -4.90 -19.06 -4.16
CA PRO A 117 -4.21 -18.52 -3.00
C PRO A 117 -2.80 -19.11 -2.87
N PRO A 118 -1.89 -18.46 -2.13
CA PRO A 118 -0.54 -18.94 -1.94
C PRO A 118 -0.51 -20.37 -1.38
N GLY A 119 0.39 -21.20 -1.90
CA GLY A 119 0.50 -22.61 -1.50
C GLY A 119 -0.55 -23.56 -2.08
N SER A 120 -1.51 -23.05 -2.87
CA SER A 120 -2.47 -23.90 -3.57
C SER A 120 -1.83 -24.64 -4.76
N SER A 121 -2.45 -25.75 -5.16
CA SER A 121 -2.07 -26.46 -6.38
C SER A 121 -2.22 -25.60 -7.63
N GLU A 122 -3.28 -24.77 -7.71
CA GLU A 122 -3.48 -23.85 -8.82
C GLU A 122 -2.42 -22.74 -8.83
N GLY A 123 -2.10 -22.14 -7.68
CA GLY A 123 -1.01 -21.16 -7.57
C GLY A 123 0.34 -21.74 -8.01
N THR A 124 0.64 -22.98 -7.64
CA THR A 124 1.86 -23.70 -8.06
C THR A 124 1.87 -24.01 -9.56
N SER A 125 0.71 -24.36 -10.13
CA SER A 125 0.52 -24.58 -11.56
C SER A 125 0.76 -23.29 -12.35
N LEU A 126 0.20 -22.17 -11.90
CA LEU A 126 0.42 -20.85 -12.48
C LEU A 126 1.89 -20.42 -12.39
N ALA A 127 2.55 -20.65 -11.24
CA ALA A 127 3.99 -20.39 -11.08
C ALA A 127 4.83 -21.15 -12.13
N SER A 128 4.51 -22.43 -12.32
CA SER A 128 5.17 -23.29 -13.31
C SER A 128 4.90 -22.83 -14.75
N GLU A 129 3.69 -22.35 -15.04
CA GLU A 129 3.33 -21.80 -16.35
C GLU A 129 4.10 -20.52 -16.65
N VAL A 130 4.18 -19.58 -15.69
CA VAL A 130 4.95 -18.34 -15.81
C VAL A 130 6.43 -18.65 -16.05
N LEU A 131 7.01 -19.55 -15.25
CA LEU A 131 8.40 -20.01 -15.41
C LEU A 131 8.64 -20.60 -16.80
N ARG A 132 7.72 -21.44 -17.30
CA ARG A 132 7.80 -22.01 -18.65
C ARG A 132 7.75 -20.92 -19.72
N ARG A 133 6.87 -19.93 -19.58
CA ARG A 133 6.79 -18.80 -20.53
C ARG A 133 8.07 -17.99 -20.53
N PHE A 134 8.64 -17.66 -19.37
CA PHE A 134 9.93 -16.97 -19.30
C PHE A 134 11.07 -17.78 -19.94
N ARG A 135 11.13 -19.11 -19.73
CA ARG A 135 12.13 -19.96 -20.39
C ARG A 135 11.98 -20.07 -21.91
N GLN A 136 10.79 -19.83 -22.44
CA GLN A 136 10.55 -19.77 -23.89
C GLN A 136 11.03 -18.45 -24.49
N LEU A 137 11.17 -17.41 -23.66
CA LEU A 137 11.82 -16.17 -24.05
C LEU A 137 13.34 -16.38 -24.03
N GLN A 138 14.06 -15.73 -24.94
CA GLN A 138 15.53 -15.71 -24.90
C GLN A 138 15.95 -14.62 -23.92
N MET A 139 15.84 -14.95 -22.63
CA MET A 139 16.29 -14.14 -21.51
C MET A 139 17.64 -14.67 -21.05
N ASP A 140 18.45 -13.84 -20.39
CA ASP A 140 19.81 -14.24 -19.99
C ASP A 140 19.78 -15.21 -18.81
N HIS A 141 18.93 -14.92 -17.80
CA HIS A 141 18.72 -15.80 -16.64
C HIS A 141 17.24 -15.97 -16.34
N THR A 142 16.83 -17.14 -15.88
CA THR A 142 15.47 -17.42 -15.42
C THR A 142 15.49 -18.50 -14.34
N TRP A 143 14.99 -18.16 -13.16
CA TRP A 143 15.04 -19.04 -11.99
C TRP A 143 13.81 -18.88 -11.09
N THR A 144 13.69 -19.77 -10.13
CA THR A 144 12.67 -19.74 -9.09
C THR A 144 13.37 -19.57 -7.75
N GLU A 145 12.87 -18.66 -6.93
CA GLU A 145 13.24 -18.60 -5.52
C GLU A 145 12.05 -19.03 -4.69
N SER A 146 12.25 -20.12 -3.94
CA SER A 146 11.23 -20.66 -3.05
C SER A 146 11.56 -20.27 -1.61
N LEU A 147 10.55 -19.76 -0.89
CA LEU A 147 10.68 -19.38 0.51
C LEU A 147 9.52 -19.94 1.32
N TYR A 148 9.77 -20.23 2.59
CA TYR A 148 8.73 -20.69 3.50
C TYR A 148 8.24 -19.52 4.32
N ALA A 149 6.95 -19.23 4.26
CA ALA A 149 6.30 -18.21 5.08
C ALA A 149 5.13 -18.83 5.84
N THR A 150 4.83 -18.29 7.02
CA THR A 150 3.68 -18.76 7.80
C THR A 150 2.51 -17.83 7.55
N LEU A 151 1.50 -18.32 6.81
CA LEU A 151 0.33 -17.53 6.42
C LEU A 151 -0.92 -17.97 7.19
N GLN A 152 -1.90 -17.08 7.37
CA GLN A 152 -3.10 -17.37 8.15
C GLN A 152 -4.29 -17.77 7.26
N PHE A 153 -4.89 -18.94 7.47
CA PHE A 153 -6.08 -19.41 6.73
C PHE A 153 -7.24 -19.79 7.65
N PRO A 154 -8.49 -19.83 7.15
CA PRO A 154 -9.62 -20.32 7.94
C PRO A 154 -9.42 -21.76 8.40
N HIS A 155 -9.73 -22.05 9.65
CA HIS A 155 -9.67 -23.42 10.17
C HIS A 155 -10.68 -24.32 9.42
N ARG A 156 -10.26 -25.53 9.03
CA ARG A 156 -11.09 -26.44 8.20
C ARG A 156 -12.37 -26.91 8.90
N SER A 157 -12.25 -27.35 10.16
CA SER A 157 -13.36 -27.88 10.97
C SER A 157 -14.13 -26.82 11.77
N GLN A 158 -13.43 -25.91 12.45
CA GLN A 158 -14.04 -24.86 13.27
C GLN A 158 -14.13 -23.55 12.47
N ARG A 159 -15.27 -23.27 11.85
CA ARG A 159 -15.44 -22.08 10.99
C ARG A 159 -15.74 -20.83 11.81
N SER A 160 -15.30 -19.69 11.29
CA SER A 160 -15.73 -18.38 11.78
C SER A 160 -17.24 -18.21 11.60
N SER A 161 -17.87 -17.55 12.56
CA SER A 161 -19.32 -17.53 12.65
C SER A 161 -19.83 -16.29 13.37
N LEU A 162 -21.05 -15.90 13.00
CA LEU A 162 -21.72 -14.72 13.49
C LEU A 162 -23.12 -15.10 13.98
N TRP A 163 -23.47 -14.71 15.19
CA TRP A 163 -24.75 -15.02 15.81
C TRP A 163 -25.44 -13.77 16.35
N LEU A 164 -26.76 -13.77 16.30
CA LEU A 164 -27.61 -12.84 17.03
C LEU A 164 -28.00 -13.47 18.36
N LEU A 165 -27.79 -12.72 19.43
CA LEU A 165 -28.20 -13.06 20.78
C LEU A 165 -29.45 -12.26 21.16
N ASP A 166 -30.37 -12.89 21.87
CA ASP A 166 -31.52 -12.21 22.47
C ASP A 166 -31.13 -11.32 23.67
N SER A 167 -32.12 -10.64 24.25
CA SER A 167 -31.90 -9.80 25.44
C SER A 167 -31.48 -10.60 26.68
N ALA A 168 -31.72 -11.92 26.70
CA ALA A 168 -31.29 -12.83 27.76
C ALA A 168 -29.87 -13.40 27.52
N GLY A 169 -29.25 -13.10 26.37
CA GLY A 169 -27.93 -13.60 26.00
C GLY A 169 -27.93 -15.01 25.41
N LEU A 170 -29.09 -15.56 25.05
CA LEU A 170 -29.22 -16.85 24.35
C LEU A 170 -29.09 -16.65 22.83
N ILE A 171 -28.59 -17.68 22.15
CA ILE A 171 -28.45 -17.67 20.69
C ILE A 171 -29.85 -17.71 20.07
N SER A 172 -30.23 -16.62 19.40
CA SER A 172 -31.49 -16.50 18.68
C SER A 172 -31.36 -17.01 17.25
N GLU A 173 -30.28 -16.63 16.55
CA GLU A 173 -30.09 -16.98 15.14
C GLU A 173 -28.60 -17.02 14.78
N GLN A 174 -28.18 -17.97 13.95
CA GLN A 174 -26.87 -17.94 13.29
C GLN A 174 -27.00 -17.27 11.92
N ILE A 175 -26.17 -16.26 11.67
CA ILE A 175 -26.10 -15.60 10.37
C ILE A 175 -25.20 -16.44 9.45
N PRO A 176 -25.69 -16.88 8.28
CA PRO A 176 -24.89 -17.65 7.34
C PRO A 176 -23.76 -16.78 6.77
N LEU A 177 -22.53 -17.29 6.88
CA LEU A 177 -21.34 -16.70 6.27
C LEU A 177 -20.77 -17.69 5.25
N ASN A 178 -20.10 -17.17 4.23
CA ASN A 178 -19.34 -18.00 3.30
C ASN A 178 -18.06 -18.52 4.00
N PRO A 179 -17.84 -19.85 4.07
CA PRO A 179 -16.68 -20.42 4.77
C PRO A 179 -15.31 -20.03 4.17
N SER A 180 -15.30 -19.52 2.94
CA SER A 180 -14.09 -19.08 2.23
C SER A 180 -13.73 -17.62 2.49
N ASP A 181 -14.64 -16.81 3.03
CA ASP A 181 -14.43 -15.38 3.24
C ASP A 181 -13.79 -15.14 4.62
N PHE A 182 -12.65 -14.46 4.66
CA PHE A 182 -11.92 -14.17 5.89
C PHE A 182 -10.97 -12.99 5.73
N CYS A 183 -10.54 -12.41 6.84
CA CYS A 183 -9.46 -11.44 6.86
C CYS A 183 -8.16 -12.13 7.31
N PRO A 184 -7.16 -12.30 6.42
CA PRO A 184 -5.83 -12.75 6.82
C PRO A 184 -5.27 -11.89 7.96
N TYR A 185 -4.65 -12.56 8.93
CA TYR A 185 -4.09 -11.97 10.16
C TYR A 185 -5.09 -11.38 11.15
N SER A 186 -6.39 -11.64 11.00
CA SER A 186 -7.36 -11.34 12.05
C SER A 186 -7.00 -12.04 13.35
N ALA A 187 -7.23 -11.37 14.49
CA ALA A 187 -7.16 -12.01 15.79
C ALA A 187 -8.17 -13.16 15.87
N THR A 188 -7.78 -14.22 16.56
CA THR A 188 -8.65 -15.37 16.83
C THR A 188 -9.29 -15.21 18.20
N GLY A 189 -10.57 -15.55 18.31
CA GLY A 189 -11.32 -15.37 19.54
C GLY A 189 -12.79 -15.11 19.30
N SER A 190 -13.53 -14.88 20.39
CA SER A 190 -14.94 -14.54 20.34
C SER A 190 -15.20 -13.25 21.10
N THR A 191 -16.08 -12.42 20.54
CA THR A 191 -16.49 -11.14 21.12
C THR A 191 -18.01 -11.04 21.06
N THR A 192 -18.59 -10.41 22.07
CA THR A 192 -20.05 -10.21 22.17
C THR A 192 -20.35 -8.77 22.52
N GLY A 193 -21.07 -8.06 21.65
CA GLY A 193 -21.26 -6.63 21.77
C GLY A 193 -22.56 -6.13 21.14
N GLY A 194 -22.87 -4.86 21.40
CA GLY A 194 -23.75 -4.09 20.52
C GLY A 194 -23.08 -3.84 19.17
N VAL A 195 -23.79 -3.26 18.22
CA VAL A 195 -23.26 -2.97 16.88
C VAL A 195 -23.21 -1.47 16.67
N VAL A 196 -22.06 -0.96 16.24
CA VAL A 196 -21.89 0.45 15.88
C VAL A 196 -21.56 0.58 14.40
N TYR A 197 -22.26 1.44 13.68
CA TYR A 197 -21.94 1.78 12.31
C TYR A 197 -20.97 2.97 12.27
N ALA A 198 -19.79 2.76 11.66
CA ALA A 198 -18.71 3.74 11.63
C ALA A 198 -18.31 4.18 10.20
N ASN A 199 -19.26 4.18 9.27
CA ASN A 199 -19.03 4.61 7.87
C ASN A 199 -17.84 3.90 7.21
N TYR A 200 -16.78 4.60 6.80
CA TYR A 200 -15.58 3.98 6.22
C TYR A 200 -14.54 3.62 7.28
N GLY A 201 -14.75 3.92 8.55
CA GLY A 201 -13.77 3.66 9.62
C GLY A 201 -12.58 4.62 9.58
N ARG A 202 -12.76 5.84 9.09
CA ARG A 202 -11.70 6.87 9.08
C ARG A 202 -11.47 7.41 10.48
N PRO A 203 -10.29 8.04 10.75
CA PRO A 203 -10.07 8.75 12.00
C PRO A 203 -11.16 9.79 12.30
N GLU A 204 -11.63 10.49 11.26
CA GLU A 204 -12.74 11.45 11.33
C GLU A 204 -14.06 10.80 11.76
N ASP A 205 -14.35 9.59 11.28
CA ASP A 205 -15.58 8.88 11.58
C ASP A 205 -15.65 8.50 13.07
N PHE A 206 -14.55 7.99 13.62
CA PHE A 206 -14.45 7.67 15.06
C PHE A 206 -14.46 8.91 15.95
N ASN A 207 -13.87 10.01 15.51
CA ASN A 207 -13.94 11.29 16.24
C ASN A 207 -15.37 11.84 16.27
N TRP A 208 -16.10 11.73 15.14
CA TRP A 208 -17.51 12.11 15.08
C TRP A 208 -18.37 11.26 16.03
N LEU A 209 -18.17 9.93 16.06
CA LEU A 209 -18.89 9.03 16.98
C LEU A 209 -18.70 9.44 18.45
N LYS A 210 -17.46 9.78 18.84
CA LYS A 210 -17.17 10.29 20.18
C LYS A 210 -17.89 11.60 20.47
N SER A 211 -17.90 12.54 19.52
CA SER A 211 -18.61 13.82 19.65
C SER A 211 -20.12 13.68 19.74
N ALA A 212 -20.68 12.65 19.09
CA ALA A 212 -22.11 12.32 19.12
C ALA A 212 -22.51 11.51 20.38
N GLY A 213 -21.57 11.25 21.30
CA GLY A 213 -21.83 10.50 22.54
C GLY A 213 -22.02 9.00 22.34
N VAL A 214 -21.59 8.43 21.20
CA VAL A 214 -21.72 7.00 20.89
C VAL A 214 -20.46 6.25 21.33
N SER A 215 -20.59 5.40 22.35
CA SER A 215 -19.48 4.57 22.81
C SER A 215 -19.27 3.35 21.90
N VAL A 216 -18.04 3.15 21.47
CA VAL A 216 -17.59 2.00 20.66
C VAL A 216 -17.00 0.88 21.54
N VAL A 217 -16.80 1.15 22.83
CA VAL A 217 -16.07 0.27 23.73
C VAL A 217 -16.78 -1.08 23.88
N GLY A 218 -16.10 -2.16 23.50
CA GLY A 218 -16.63 -3.53 23.53
C GLY A 218 -17.71 -3.83 22.48
N CYS A 219 -18.00 -2.90 21.56
CA CYS A 219 -18.96 -3.10 20.48
C CYS A 219 -18.32 -3.75 19.25
N VAL A 220 -19.14 -4.38 18.42
CA VAL A 220 -18.75 -4.84 17.08
C VAL A 220 -19.00 -3.68 16.11
N VAL A 221 -17.92 -3.18 15.49
CA VAL A 221 -18.00 -2.04 14.58
C VAL A 221 -18.21 -2.52 13.15
N VAL A 222 -19.18 -1.96 12.45
CA VAL A 222 -19.47 -2.24 11.04
C VAL A 222 -18.97 -1.08 10.18
N MET A 223 -18.10 -1.39 9.22
CA MET A 223 -17.44 -0.43 8.34
C MET A 223 -17.58 -0.83 6.87
N ARG A 224 -17.56 0.17 5.99
CA ARG A 224 -17.63 0.00 4.53
C ARG A 224 -16.24 -0.24 3.95
N VAL A 225 -16.19 -1.03 2.89
CA VAL A 225 -15.01 -1.12 2.00
C VAL A 225 -14.74 0.25 1.35
N GLY A 226 -13.47 0.58 1.14
CA GLY A 226 -13.04 1.82 0.48
C GLY A 226 -12.89 3.01 1.42
N GLY A 227 -13.03 4.22 0.88
CA GLY A 227 -12.84 5.45 1.64
C GLY A 227 -11.37 5.83 1.87
N GLY A 228 -10.43 5.31 1.08
CA GLY A 228 -9.01 5.70 1.16
C GLY A 228 -8.30 5.23 2.43
N VAL A 229 -8.86 4.24 3.12
CA VAL A 229 -8.24 3.56 4.28
C VAL A 229 -8.29 2.06 4.04
N SER A 230 -7.18 1.37 4.33
CA SER A 230 -7.07 -0.08 4.13
C SER A 230 -7.85 -0.87 5.18
N PHE A 231 -8.05 -2.17 4.95
CA PHE A 231 -8.65 -3.06 5.95
C PHE A 231 -7.86 -3.07 7.27
N ALA A 232 -6.52 -3.12 7.18
CA ALA A 232 -5.63 -3.05 8.33
C ALA A 232 -5.82 -1.76 9.13
N GLU A 233 -5.88 -0.60 8.47
CA GLU A 233 -6.08 0.69 9.13
C GLU A 233 -7.46 0.79 9.81
N LYS A 234 -8.51 0.30 9.15
CA LYS A 234 -9.88 0.26 9.72
C LYS A 234 -9.91 -0.54 11.02
N VAL A 235 -9.33 -1.74 11.02
CA VAL A 235 -9.31 -2.62 12.20
C VAL A 235 -8.45 -2.00 13.30
N TRP A 236 -7.28 -1.45 12.97
CA TRP A 236 -6.41 -0.76 13.92
C TRP A 236 -7.09 0.46 14.58
N LEU A 237 -7.81 1.27 13.80
CA LEU A 237 -8.55 2.42 14.33
C LEU A 237 -9.74 2.01 15.20
N ALA A 238 -10.44 0.93 14.83
CA ALA A 238 -11.52 0.37 15.63
C ALA A 238 -10.98 -0.14 16.98
N GLU A 239 -9.88 -0.89 16.96
CA GLU A 239 -9.19 -1.39 18.16
C GLU A 239 -8.76 -0.23 19.06
N ARG A 240 -8.12 0.80 18.50
CA ARG A 240 -7.67 1.98 19.26
C ARG A 240 -8.83 2.82 19.81
N SER A 241 -10.03 2.65 19.25
CA SER A 241 -11.27 3.23 19.75
C SER A 241 -11.99 2.34 20.79
N GLY A 242 -11.41 1.19 21.14
CA GLY A 242 -11.92 0.26 22.15
C GLY A 242 -12.92 -0.76 21.63
N ALA A 243 -13.07 -0.91 20.30
CA ALA A 243 -13.98 -1.90 19.71
C ALA A 243 -13.65 -3.32 20.18
N GLY A 244 -14.68 -4.16 20.33
CA GLY A 244 -14.52 -5.59 20.63
C GLY A 244 -14.31 -6.44 19.37
N GLY A 245 -14.62 -5.92 18.19
CA GLY A 245 -14.45 -6.60 16.91
C GLY A 245 -14.87 -5.72 15.73
N ALA A 246 -14.51 -6.13 14.51
CA ALA A 246 -14.77 -5.39 13.29
C ALA A 246 -15.47 -6.26 12.23
N LEU A 247 -16.45 -5.68 11.53
CA LEU A 247 -17.11 -6.25 10.36
C LEU A 247 -16.93 -5.27 9.19
N ILE A 248 -16.46 -5.77 8.05
CA ILE A 248 -16.22 -4.94 6.86
C ILE A 248 -17.09 -5.44 5.72
N TYR A 249 -17.82 -4.55 5.05
CA TYR A 249 -18.77 -4.93 3.99
C TYR A 249 -18.70 -4.03 2.75
N PRO A 250 -18.96 -4.58 1.55
CA PRO A 250 -19.02 -3.77 0.33
C PRO A 250 -20.40 -3.09 0.21
N ASP A 251 -20.45 -1.76 0.37
CA ASP A 251 -21.71 -1.02 0.23
C ASP A 251 -22.11 -0.86 -1.24
N PRO A 252 -23.38 -1.08 -1.62
CA PRO A 252 -23.86 -0.85 -2.99
C PRO A 252 -23.67 0.57 -3.50
N ALA A 253 -23.41 1.54 -2.60
CA ALA A 253 -23.09 2.90 -2.97
C ALA A 253 -21.70 3.05 -3.60
N ASP A 254 -20.74 2.23 -3.17
CA ASP A 254 -19.35 2.25 -3.62
C ASP A 254 -19.09 1.17 -4.67
N LEU A 255 -19.55 -0.07 -4.39
CA LEU A 255 -19.45 -1.20 -5.29
C LEU A 255 -20.85 -1.59 -5.76
N PRO A 256 -21.26 -1.21 -7.00
CA PRO A 256 -22.57 -1.56 -7.53
C PRO A 256 -22.83 -3.06 -7.46
N GLN A 257 -24.06 -3.45 -7.13
CA GLN A 257 -24.45 -4.86 -6.94
C GLN A 257 -25.52 -5.33 -7.92
N ASP A 258 -25.54 -4.74 -9.12
CA ASP A 258 -26.52 -5.06 -10.15
C ASP A 258 -26.13 -6.36 -10.89
N PRO A 259 -26.92 -7.44 -10.82
CA PRO A 259 -26.64 -8.69 -11.52
C PRO A 259 -26.67 -8.55 -13.06
N ARG A 260 -27.25 -7.48 -13.59
CA ARG A 260 -27.36 -7.22 -15.04
C ARG A 260 -26.26 -6.30 -15.57
N ARG A 261 -25.41 -5.77 -14.70
CA ARG A 261 -24.28 -4.90 -15.06
C ARG A 261 -23.01 -5.43 -14.41
N LEU A 262 -21.89 -4.75 -14.65
CA LEU A 262 -20.66 -5.00 -13.90
C LEU A 262 -20.90 -4.62 -12.43
N GLY A 263 -20.94 -5.61 -11.55
CA GLY A 263 -21.25 -5.41 -10.14
C GLY A 263 -20.98 -6.65 -9.30
N LEU A 264 -20.76 -6.45 -8.00
CA LEU A 264 -20.51 -7.53 -7.05
C LEU A 264 -21.83 -8.18 -6.64
N ASN A 265 -21.88 -9.51 -6.54
CA ASN A 265 -23.07 -10.18 -6.01
C ASN A 265 -23.31 -9.74 -4.55
N THR A 266 -24.57 -9.47 -4.19
CA THR A 266 -24.97 -9.01 -2.86
C THR A 266 -24.57 -9.97 -1.73
N HIS A 267 -24.36 -11.26 -2.05
CA HIS A 267 -23.96 -12.31 -1.11
C HIS A 267 -22.43 -12.53 -1.05
N THR A 268 -21.65 -11.78 -1.82
CA THR A 268 -20.19 -11.88 -1.83
C THR A 268 -19.60 -10.85 -0.87
N ALA A 269 -18.67 -11.28 -0.03
CA ALA A 269 -17.84 -10.39 0.76
C ALA A 269 -16.50 -10.12 0.04
N VAL A 270 -15.81 -9.04 0.45
CA VAL A 270 -14.46 -8.72 -0.01
C VAL A 270 -13.49 -9.14 1.08
N SER A 271 -12.59 -10.06 0.77
CA SER A 271 -11.57 -10.56 1.70
C SER A 271 -10.24 -9.85 1.44
N GLU A 272 -9.62 -9.32 2.50
CA GLU A 272 -8.35 -8.59 2.45
C GLU A 272 -7.65 -8.71 3.81
N HIS A 273 -6.31 -8.62 3.82
CA HIS A 273 -5.52 -8.73 5.05
C HIS A 273 -5.74 -7.55 6.00
N VAL A 274 -5.59 -7.80 7.31
CA VAL A 274 -5.75 -6.79 8.37
C VAL A 274 -4.45 -6.53 9.14
N HIS A 275 -3.32 -6.94 8.59
CA HIS A 275 -1.99 -6.65 9.13
C HIS A 275 -1.55 -5.23 8.73
N LEU A 276 -1.31 -4.37 9.73
CA LEU A 276 -0.79 -3.02 9.55
C LEU A 276 0.74 -3.07 9.35
N GLY A 277 1.15 -3.58 8.19
CA GLY A 277 2.53 -3.77 7.80
C GLY A 277 2.63 -4.43 6.42
N SER A 278 3.85 -4.80 6.04
CA SER A 278 4.17 -5.56 4.84
C SER A 278 5.16 -6.66 5.23
N GLY A 279 5.15 -7.79 4.52
CA GLY A 279 6.02 -8.92 4.82
C GLY A 279 5.43 -9.92 5.81
N ASP A 280 6.21 -10.94 6.17
CA ASP A 280 5.80 -11.88 7.21
C ASP A 280 5.70 -11.15 8.57
N PRO A 281 4.50 -11.10 9.19
CA PRO A 281 4.34 -10.42 10.48
C PRO A 281 5.10 -11.08 11.63
N PHE A 282 5.69 -12.27 11.45
CA PHE A 282 6.45 -12.97 12.48
C PHE A 282 7.97 -12.86 12.31
N THR A 283 8.45 -12.28 11.20
CA THR A 283 9.86 -12.01 10.95
C THR A 283 10.09 -10.58 10.44
N PRO A 284 9.61 -9.54 11.15
CA PRO A 284 9.73 -8.18 10.65
C PRO A 284 11.19 -7.74 10.48
N GLY A 285 11.58 -7.37 9.27
CA GLY A 285 12.92 -6.87 8.94
C GLY A 285 13.99 -7.95 8.78
N PHE A 286 13.60 -9.23 8.80
CA PHE A 286 14.51 -10.35 8.59
C PHE A 286 13.82 -11.44 7.78
N PRO A 287 14.50 -12.01 6.78
CA PRO A 287 13.88 -13.03 5.94
C PRO A 287 13.51 -14.31 6.72
N SER A 288 12.34 -14.85 6.39
CA SER A 288 11.75 -16.06 6.97
C SER A 288 12.48 -17.32 6.50
N PHE A 289 13.58 -17.67 7.18
CA PHE A 289 14.26 -18.95 6.97
C PHE A 289 13.59 -20.11 7.73
N ASN A 290 13.64 -21.32 7.16
CA ASN A 290 13.23 -22.57 7.83
C ASN A 290 14.01 -22.83 9.14
N HIS A 291 15.10 -22.08 9.36
CA HIS A 291 15.92 -22.07 10.56
C HIS A 291 16.29 -20.64 10.96
N THR A 292 15.30 -19.74 11.11
CA THR A 292 15.59 -18.44 11.72
C THR A 292 16.20 -18.70 13.11
N GLN A 293 17.44 -18.23 13.28
CA GLN A 293 18.17 -18.29 14.55
C GLN A 293 17.50 -17.42 15.63
N PHE A 294 16.51 -16.62 15.23
CA PHE A 294 15.75 -15.71 16.06
C PHE A 294 14.35 -16.29 16.35
N PRO A 295 13.89 -16.26 17.61
CA PRO A 295 12.52 -16.61 17.92
C PRO A 295 11.57 -15.66 17.18
N PRO A 296 10.40 -16.15 16.70
CA PRO A 296 9.44 -15.30 16.01
C PRO A 296 9.03 -14.13 16.90
N ILE A 297 9.18 -12.90 16.38
CA ILE A 297 8.76 -11.68 17.05
C ILE A 297 7.48 -11.22 16.36
N GLN A 298 6.38 -11.16 17.10
CA GLN A 298 5.12 -10.69 16.57
C GLN A 298 5.21 -9.21 16.21
N SER A 299 4.86 -8.88 14.96
CA SER A 299 4.73 -7.51 14.50
C SER A 299 3.71 -6.75 15.34
N SER A 300 4.05 -5.51 15.70
CA SER A 300 3.12 -4.58 16.36
C SER A 300 1.93 -4.18 15.49
N GLY A 301 1.94 -4.55 14.20
CA GLY A 301 0.85 -4.29 13.26
C GLY A 301 -0.24 -5.37 13.24
N LEU A 302 -0.11 -6.46 13.99
CA LEU A 302 -1.16 -7.48 14.08
C LEU A 302 -2.31 -6.98 14.97
N PRO A 303 -3.58 -7.12 14.52
CA PRO A 303 -4.73 -6.68 15.32
C PRO A 303 -4.96 -7.61 16.52
N LEU A 304 -5.45 -7.03 17.61
CA LEU A 304 -5.86 -7.78 18.82
C LEU A 304 -7.37 -8.10 18.81
N ILE A 305 -8.14 -7.45 17.94
CA ILE A 305 -9.57 -7.67 17.81
C ILE A 305 -9.90 -8.58 16.63
N PRO A 306 -10.93 -9.44 16.75
CA PRO A 306 -11.41 -10.23 15.63
C PRO A 306 -12.03 -9.34 14.55
N ALA A 307 -11.71 -9.64 13.28
CA ALA A 307 -12.23 -8.97 12.10
C ALA A 307 -12.81 -10.00 11.10
N LEU A 308 -14.00 -9.72 10.57
CA LEU A 308 -14.61 -10.55 9.52
C LEU A 308 -15.10 -9.70 8.34
N PRO A 309 -14.85 -10.15 7.11
CA PRO A 309 -15.55 -9.63 5.95
C PRO A 309 -16.97 -10.19 5.93
N VAL A 310 -17.95 -9.36 5.60
CA VAL A 310 -19.36 -9.77 5.46
C VAL A 310 -19.95 -9.21 4.17
N SER A 311 -20.94 -9.92 3.64
CA SER A 311 -21.65 -9.47 2.43
C SER A 311 -22.57 -8.28 2.73
N ALA A 312 -23.00 -7.58 1.68
CA ALA A 312 -23.99 -6.52 1.82
C ALA A 312 -25.33 -7.00 2.36
N THR A 313 -25.74 -8.24 2.05
CA THR A 313 -26.96 -8.82 2.62
C THR A 313 -26.86 -9.01 4.13
N VAL A 314 -25.71 -9.46 4.63
CA VAL A 314 -25.46 -9.61 6.06
C VAL A 314 -25.42 -8.23 6.73
N ALA A 315 -24.71 -7.26 6.13
CA ALA A 315 -24.68 -5.90 6.65
C ALA A 315 -26.08 -5.26 6.70
N ALA A 316 -26.89 -5.40 5.64
CA ALA A 316 -28.27 -4.89 5.62
C ALA A 316 -29.11 -5.51 6.74
N LYS A 317 -28.96 -6.82 6.99
CA LYS A 317 -29.66 -7.50 8.09
C LYS A 317 -29.28 -6.96 9.46
N LEU A 318 -28.00 -6.66 9.69
CA LEU A 318 -27.53 -6.09 10.97
C LEU A 318 -27.94 -4.62 11.12
N LEU A 319 -27.66 -3.80 10.11
CA LEU A 319 -27.83 -2.35 10.16
C LEU A 319 -29.31 -1.92 10.13
N SER A 320 -30.21 -2.71 9.53
CA SER A 320 -31.66 -2.42 9.53
C SER A 320 -32.29 -2.51 10.94
N GLN A 321 -31.65 -3.23 11.87
CA GLN A 321 -32.12 -3.41 13.23
C GLN A 321 -31.57 -2.36 14.21
N LEU A 322 -30.60 -1.55 13.77
CA LEU A 322 -29.99 -0.51 14.60
C LEU A 322 -31.00 0.56 15.04
N SER A 323 -30.81 1.00 16.27
CA SER A 323 -31.48 2.12 16.91
C SER A 323 -30.43 3.04 17.53
N GLY A 324 -30.74 4.33 17.66
CA GLY A 324 -29.80 5.33 18.18
C GLY A 324 -29.81 6.61 17.36
N PRO A 325 -28.75 7.44 17.49
CA PRO A 325 -28.62 8.70 16.77
C PRO A 325 -28.62 8.49 15.25
N SER A 326 -29.17 9.46 14.53
CA SER A 326 -29.09 9.45 13.06
C SER A 326 -27.65 9.73 12.61
N CYS A 327 -27.17 9.02 11.57
CA CYS A 327 -25.87 9.35 10.99
C CYS A 327 -25.93 10.59 10.09
N PRO A 328 -24.78 11.24 9.83
CA PRO A 328 -24.65 12.30 8.84
C PRO A 328 -25.14 11.84 7.46
N THR A 329 -25.64 12.78 6.66
CA THR A 329 -26.12 12.48 5.30
C THR A 329 -25.05 11.88 4.39
N SER A 330 -23.78 12.25 4.60
CA SER A 330 -22.62 11.71 3.87
C SER A 330 -22.35 10.23 4.16
N TRP A 331 -22.83 9.70 5.29
CA TRP A 331 -22.65 8.30 5.68
C TRP A 331 -23.71 7.39 5.08
N ARG A 332 -24.72 7.95 4.41
CA ARG A 332 -25.83 7.18 3.86
C ARG A 332 -25.35 6.28 2.72
N GLY A 333 -25.32 4.97 2.97
CA GLY A 333 -25.11 3.95 1.94
C GLY A 333 -26.35 3.67 1.07
N ARG A 334 -26.27 2.63 0.24
CA ARG A 334 -27.38 2.15 -0.62
C ARG A 334 -27.88 0.76 -0.26
N LEU A 335 -27.65 0.31 0.98
CA LEU A 335 -28.23 -0.94 1.46
C LEU A 335 -29.77 -0.86 1.52
N PRO A 336 -30.47 -1.93 1.11
CA PRO A 336 -31.94 -1.96 1.13
C PRO A 336 -32.47 -2.04 2.56
N TYR A 337 -33.57 -1.32 2.84
CA TYR A 337 -34.27 -1.33 4.13
C TYR A 337 -33.46 -0.88 5.36
N VAL A 338 -32.32 -0.22 5.15
CA VAL A 338 -31.47 0.31 6.22
C VAL A 338 -31.73 1.81 6.41
N ARG A 339 -31.95 2.21 7.67
CA ARG A 339 -31.99 3.63 8.06
C ARG A 339 -30.57 4.08 8.43
N CYS A 340 -30.23 5.33 8.16
CA CYS A 340 -28.92 5.90 8.55
C CYS A 340 -28.91 6.13 10.07
N VAL A 341 -28.56 5.09 10.84
CA VAL A 341 -28.48 5.11 12.30
C VAL A 341 -27.16 4.46 12.73
N VAL A 342 -26.53 4.99 13.78
CA VAL A 342 -25.18 4.56 14.19
C VAL A 342 -25.13 3.48 15.27
N GLY A 343 -26.22 3.19 15.98
CA GLY A 343 -26.20 2.27 17.12
C GLY A 343 -25.93 2.99 18.46
N PRO A 344 -25.46 2.29 19.51
CA PRO A 344 -24.94 0.92 19.53
C PRO A 344 -26.00 -0.18 19.71
N GLU A 345 -27.24 0.20 19.99
CA GLU A 345 -28.31 -0.74 20.38
C GLU A 345 -29.12 -1.21 19.18
N PHE A 346 -29.64 -2.43 19.27
CA PHE A 346 -30.71 -2.89 18.38
C PHE A 346 -32.08 -2.54 18.97
N SER A 347 -33.04 -2.26 18.10
CA SER A 347 -34.42 -1.89 18.50
C SER A 347 -35.11 -2.96 19.37
N SER A 348 -34.61 -4.20 19.33
CA SER A 348 -35.12 -5.35 20.09
C SER A 348 -34.27 -5.72 21.31
N GLY A 349 -33.27 -4.93 21.68
CA GLY A 349 -32.33 -5.26 22.78
C GLY A 349 -31.40 -6.46 22.49
N ARG A 350 -31.30 -6.88 21.22
CA ARG A 350 -30.45 -7.99 20.78
C ARG A 350 -28.98 -7.57 20.74
N ARG A 351 -28.06 -8.54 20.76
CA ARG A 351 -26.61 -8.35 20.63
C ARG A 351 -26.02 -9.24 19.55
N VAL A 352 -24.79 -8.97 19.14
CA VAL A 352 -24.04 -9.80 18.18
C VAL A 352 -22.93 -10.53 18.91
N LYS A 353 -22.80 -11.83 18.65
CA LYS A 353 -21.61 -12.62 18.97
C LYS A 353 -20.87 -12.95 17.69
N MET A 354 -19.59 -12.66 17.65
CA MET A 354 -18.69 -13.04 16.56
C MET A 354 -17.65 -14.01 17.10
N ALA A 355 -17.26 -15.01 16.31
CA ALA A 355 -16.11 -15.85 16.57
C ALA A 355 -15.28 -16.02 15.30
N VAL A 356 -13.97 -15.83 15.44
CA VAL A 356 -13.00 -15.96 14.35
C VAL A 356 -12.02 -17.07 14.65
N HIS A 357 -11.89 -17.99 13.69
CA HIS A 357 -11.09 -19.20 13.82
C HIS A 357 -10.18 -19.36 12.60
N ASN A 358 -9.10 -18.60 12.60
CA ASN A 358 -8.04 -18.71 11.61
C ASN A 358 -6.83 -19.43 12.22
N VAL A 359 -6.02 -20.08 11.39
CA VAL A 359 -4.87 -20.90 11.80
C VAL A 359 -3.66 -20.51 10.96
N MET A 360 -2.52 -20.34 11.62
CA MET A 360 -1.23 -20.17 10.97
C MET A 360 -0.79 -21.48 10.33
N THR A 361 -0.53 -21.45 9.03
CA THR A 361 -0.12 -22.60 8.23
C THR A 361 1.17 -22.27 7.49
N PRO A 362 2.23 -23.09 7.59
CA PRO A 362 3.43 -22.90 6.80
C PRO A 362 3.13 -23.20 5.33
N VAL A 363 3.55 -22.28 4.46
CA VAL A 363 3.33 -22.34 3.02
C VAL A 363 4.64 -22.14 2.29
N LEU A 364 4.86 -22.94 1.25
CA LEU A 364 5.94 -22.74 0.29
C LEU A 364 5.49 -21.72 -0.77
N LEU A 365 6.13 -20.56 -0.77
CA LEU A 365 5.93 -19.49 -1.73
C LEU A 365 6.95 -19.62 -2.86
N ASN A 366 6.51 -19.39 -4.10
CA ASN A 366 7.37 -19.51 -5.29
C ASN A 366 7.40 -18.20 -6.09
N ASN A 367 8.46 -17.42 -5.88
CA ASN A 367 8.72 -16.23 -6.69
C ASN A 367 9.46 -16.64 -7.97
N ILE A 368 9.01 -16.13 -9.11
CA ILE A 368 9.58 -16.48 -10.42
C ILE A 368 10.30 -15.27 -11.00
N PHE A 369 11.56 -15.44 -11.35
CA PHE A 369 12.43 -14.38 -11.84
C PHE A 369 12.89 -14.65 -13.27
N SER A 370 13.03 -13.58 -14.05
CA SER A 370 13.67 -13.60 -15.36
C SER A 370 14.39 -12.28 -15.60
N SER A 371 15.60 -12.31 -16.15
CA SER A 371 16.42 -11.10 -16.33
C SER A 371 17.00 -10.95 -17.73
N LEU A 372 17.14 -9.69 -18.14
CA LEU A 372 17.95 -9.25 -19.28
C LEU A 372 19.11 -8.41 -18.74
N GLU A 373 20.35 -8.79 -19.04
CA GLU A 373 21.54 -8.11 -18.55
C GLU A 373 21.75 -6.77 -19.27
N GLY A 374 22.08 -5.75 -18.47
CA GLY A 374 22.47 -4.44 -18.96
C GLY A 374 23.85 -4.48 -19.59
N ARG A 375 24.05 -3.72 -20.68
CA ARG A 375 25.35 -3.67 -21.36
C ARG A 375 26.38 -2.76 -20.69
N VAL A 376 25.93 -1.74 -19.96
CA VAL A 376 26.82 -0.72 -19.36
C VAL A 376 26.86 -0.86 -17.84
N GLU A 377 25.70 -1.04 -17.21
CA GLU A 377 25.52 -1.13 -15.76
C GLU A 377 24.75 -2.44 -15.44
N PRO A 378 25.36 -3.63 -15.65
CA PRO A 378 24.69 -4.93 -15.44
C PRO A 378 24.30 -5.20 -13.98
N ASP A 379 24.99 -4.56 -13.04
CA ASP A 379 24.76 -4.63 -11.60
C ASP A 379 23.59 -3.74 -11.13
N GLN A 380 23.12 -2.83 -11.98
CA GLN A 380 21.95 -2.00 -11.67
C GLN A 380 20.69 -2.60 -12.27
N TYR A 381 19.67 -2.78 -11.44
CA TYR A 381 18.42 -3.43 -11.83
C TYR A 381 17.25 -2.44 -11.92
N ILE A 382 16.44 -2.58 -12.96
CA ILE A 382 15.09 -2.05 -13.04
C ILE A 382 14.15 -3.24 -12.83
N ILE A 383 13.37 -3.20 -11.76
CA ILE A 383 12.53 -4.33 -11.35
C ILE A 383 11.09 -4.08 -11.81
N LEU A 384 10.56 -5.02 -12.56
CA LEU A 384 9.18 -5.06 -13.04
C LEU A 384 8.49 -6.23 -12.35
N GLY A 385 7.62 -5.93 -11.39
CA GLY A 385 7.00 -6.92 -10.51
C GLY A 385 5.49 -6.99 -10.69
N ALA A 386 4.91 -8.19 -10.63
CA ALA A 386 3.47 -8.37 -10.53
C ALA A 386 3.10 -9.48 -9.55
N GLN A 387 2.03 -9.26 -8.78
CA GLN A 387 1.43 -10.26 -7.92
C GLN A 387 0.75 -11.35 -8.77
N ARG A 388 0.94 -12.61 -8.36
CA ARG A 388 0.31 -13.77 -9.01
C ARG A 388 -0.77 -14.42 -8.17
N ASP A 389 -0.68 -14.40 -6.85
CA ASP A 389 -1.68 -15.04 -5.99
C ASP A 389 -2.96 -14.20 -5.88
N SER A 390 -4.08 -14.88 -5.61
CA SER A 390 -5.37 -14.24 -5.34
C SER A 390 -6.24 -15.16 -4.49
N LEU A 391 -6.93 -14.60 -3.50
CA LEU A 391 -7.87 -15.36 -2.65
C LEU A 391 -9.11 -15.79 -3.45
N GLY A 392 -9.52 -14.97 -4.42
CA GLY A 392 -10.57 -15.27 -5.39
C GLY A 392 -10.02 -15.57 -6.79
N PRO A 393 -10.85 -15.50 -7.85
CA PRO A 393 -10.39 -15.66 -9.24
C PRO A 393 -9.36 -14.62 -9.68
N GLY A 394 -9.34 -13.42 -9.07
CA GLY A 394 -8.21 -12.50 -9.24
C GLY A 394 -7.99 -11.92 -10.64
N ALA A 395 -9.03 -11.78 -11.47
CA ALA A 395 -8.88 -11.26 -12.84
C ALA A 395 -8.18 -9.89 -12.88
N VAL A 396 -8.58 -8.97 -12.01
CA VAL A 396 -7.96 -7.65 -11.88
C VAL A 396 -6.77 -7.69 -10.92
N LYS A 397 -6.95 -8.27 -9.73
CA LYS A 397 -5.93 -8.32 -8.64
C LYS A 397 -4.60 -8.94 -9.09
N SER A 398 -4.65 -10.06 -9.81
CA SER A 398 -3.47 -10.84 -10.22
C SER A 398 -3.35 -10.99 -11.74
N GLY A 399 -4.48 -11.22 -12.44
CA GLY A 399 -4.52 -11.56 -13.86
C GLY A 399 -3.96 -10.46 -14.76
N VAL A 400 -4.43 -9.22 -14.59
CA VAL A 400 -3.98 -8.08 -15.39
C VAL A 400 -2.49 -7.81 -15.19
N GLY A 401 -2.02 -7.75 -13.93
CA GLY A 401 -0.61 -7.52 -13.63
C GLY A 401 0.28 -8.63 -14.20
N THR A 402 -0.12 -9.90 -14.04
CA THR A 402 0.61 -11.05 -14.59
C THR A 402 0.64 -11.03 -16.13
N ALA A 403 -0.46 -10.64 -16.78
CA ALA A 403 -0.53 -10.53 -18.23
C ALA A 403 0.39 -9.43 -18.76
N ILE A 404 0.38 -8.25 -18.14
CA ILE A 404 1.26 -7.13 -18.49
C ILE A 404 2.72 -7.53 -18.28
N LEU A 405 3.06 -8.18 -17.17
CA LEU A 405 4.42 -8.64 -16.88
C LEU A 405 4.95 -9.57 -17.97
N LEU A 406 4.14 -10.56 -18.38
CA LEU A 406 4.51 -11.53 -19.41
C LEU A 406 4.66 -10.87 -20.79
N GLU A 407 3.76 -9.94 -21.15
CA GLU A 407 3.85 -9.21 -22.42
C GLU A 407 5.02 -8.24 -22.49
N LEU A 408 5.33 -7.57 -21.38
CA LEU A 408 6.52 -6.72 -21.29
C LEU A 408 7.78 -7.57 -21.43
N ALA A 409 7.89 -8.70 -20.72
CA ALA A 409 9.04 -9.60 -20.83
C ALA A 409 9.22 -10.10 -22.28
N ARG A 410 8.13 -10.52 -22.94
CA ARG A 410 8.13 -10.94 -24.35
C ARG A 410 8.60 -9.82 -25.27
N THR A 411 8.05 -8.62 -25.08
CA THR A 411 8.37 -7.44 -25.90
C THR A 411 9.84 -7.08 -25.77
N PHE A 412 10.36 -6.95 -24.55
CA PHE A 412 11.77 -6.63 -24.31
C PHE A 412 12.71 -7.70 -24.86
N SER A 413 12.39 -8.99 -24.70
CA SER A 413 13.18 -10.07 -25.30
C SER A 413 13.27 -9.94 -26.83
N ILE A 414 12.17 -9.62 -27.52
CA ILE A 414 12.17 -9.43 -28.98
C ILE A 414 12.94 -8.16 -29.36
N MET A 415 12.78 -7.07 -28.62
CA MET A 415 13.52 -5.83 -28.86
C MET A 415 15.03 -6.08 -28.77
N VAL A 416 15.48 -6.84 -27.77
CA VAL A 416 16.90 -7.17 -27.60
C VAL A 416 17.44 -7.96 -28.81
N LYS A 417 16.68 -8.93 -29.32
CA LYS A 417 17.04 -9.64 -30.56
C LYS A 417 17.11 -8.73 -31.78
N LYS A 418 16.35 -7.63 -31.79
CA LYS A 418 16.32 -6.63 -32.87
C LYS A 418 17.35 -5.51 -32.69
N GLY A 419 18.30 -5.66 -31.76
CA GLY A 419 19.41 -4.73 -31.58
C GLY A 419 19.22 -3.71 -30.45
N PHE A 420 18.13 -3.78 -29.68
CA PHE A 420 18.06 -3.02 -28.42
C PHE A 420 19.04 -3.60 -27.41
N SER A 421 19.82 -2.75 -26.75
CA SER A 421 20.68 -3.17 -25.65
C SER A 421 20.35 -2.30 -24.44
N PRO A 422 19.69 -2.84 -23.40
CA PRO A 422 19.37 -2.05 -22.22
C PRO A 422 20.67 -1.61 -21.53
N ARG A 423 20.71 -0.37 -21.04
CA ARG A 423 21.88 0.16 -20.31
C ARG A 423 22.06 -0.58 -18.98
N ARG A 424 20.95 -0.72 -18.25
CA ARG A 424 20.81 -1.40 -16.94
C ARG A 424 20.09 -2.73 -17.12
N SER A 425 20.31 -3.65 -16.20
CA SER A 425 19.61 -4.93 -16.20
C SER A 425 18.12 -4.75 -15.94
N LEU A 426 17.28 -5.49 -16.66
CA LEU A 426 15.84 -5.56 -16.44
C LEU A 426 15.55 -6.86 -15.70
N LEU A 427 14.86 -6.79 -14.56
CA LEU A 427 14.45 -7.94 -13.77
C LEU A 427 12.93 -8.02 -13.72
N PHE A 428 12.37 -9.07 -14.31
CA PHE A 428 10.94 -9.39 -14.30
C PHE A 428 10.65 -10.37 -13.18
N VAL A 429 9.67 -10.05 -12.33
CA VAL A 429 9.35 -10.86 -11.15
C VAL A 429 7.85 -11.10 -11.02
N SER A 430 7.48 -12.37 -10.87
CA SER A 430 6.14 -12.79 -10.48
C SER A 430 6.14 -13.19 -9.01
N TRP A 431 5.53 -12.35 -8.18
CA TRP A 431 5.48 -12.48 -6.72
C TRP A 431 4.35 -13.39 -6.26
N ASP A 432 4.58 -14.09 -5.16
CA ASP A 432 3.59 -14.89 -4.43
C ASP A 432 3.24 -14.23 -3.08
N ALA A 433 2.11 -14.59 -2.49
CA ALA A 433 1.59 -14.04 -1.22
C ALA A 433 1.47 -12.51 -1.13
N GLY A 434 1.03 -11.86 -2.22
CA GLY A 434 0.62 -10.45 -2.22
C GLY A 434 -0.63 -10.17 -1.39
N GLU A 435 -1.65 -11.05 -1.44
CA GLU A 435 -2.90 -10.92 -0.66
C GLU A 435 -2.70 -10.94 0.87
N PHE A 436 -1.49 -11.32 1.29
CA PHE A 436 -1.07 -11.42 2.68
C PHE A 436 -0.17 -10.25 3.11
N GLY A 437 -0.24 -9.12 2.40
CA GLY A 437 0.60 -7.96 2.68
C GLY A 437 1.97 -8.07 2.02
N ASN A 438 2.00 -8.45 0.74
CA ASN A 438 3.23 -8.47 -0.07
C ASN A 438 4.36 -9.31 0.53
N VAL A 439 4.02 -10.47 1.12
CA VAL A 439 5.00 -11.33 1.81
C VAL A 439 6.11 -11.74 0.85
N GLY A 440 5.80 -12.33 -0.31
CA GLY A 440 6.84 -12.82 -1.21
C GLY A 440 7.81 -11.75 -1.72
N ALA A 441 7.33 -10.52 -1.94
CA ALA A 441 8.18 -9.40 -2.35
C ALA A 441 9.01 -8.84 -1.17
N THR A 442 8.40 -8.70 0.00
CA THR A 442 9.06 -8.14 1.19
C THR A 442 10.16 -9.07 1.69
N GLU A 443 9.89 -10.37 1.80
CA GLU A 443 10.89 -11.37 2.21
C GLU A 443 12.12 -11.35 1.28
N TRP A 444 11.88 -11.21 -0.03
CA TRP A 444 12.97 -11.10 -1.00
C TRP A 444 13.83 -9.83 -0.79
N LEU A 445 13.17 -8.70 -0.51
CA LEU A 445 13.85 -7.43 -0.20
C LEU A 445 14.59 -7.48 1.15
N GLU A 446 14.13 -8.27 2.11
CA GLU A 446 14.78 -8.44 3.40
C GLU A 446 16.03 -9.31 3.32
N VAL A 447 16.05 -10.36 2.48
CA VAL A 447 17.29 -11.10 2.17
C VAL A 447 18.32 -10.18 1.48
N ARG A 448 17.84 -9.32 0.60
CA ARG A 448 18.67 -8.48 -0.26
C ARG A 448 18.29 -7.01 -0.06
N PRO A 449 18.68 -6.38 1.06
CA PRO A 449 18.44 -4.96 1.26
C PRO A 449 19.04 -4.22 0.08
N ILE A 450 18.19 -3.61 -0.74
CA ILE A 450 18.58 -2.86 -1.93
C ILE A 450 19.40 -1.66 -1.46
N ARG A 451 20.71 -1.84 -1.34
CA ARG A 451 21.65 -0.74 -1.21
C ARG A 451 21.98 -0.28 -2.62
N GLU A 452 21.44 0.88 -2.99
CA GLU A 452 21.88 1.74 -4.11
C GLU A 452 21.79 1.19 -5.55
N GLN A 453 21.44 -0.08 -5.78
CA GLN A 453 21.53 -0.72 -7.11
C GLN A 453 20.21 -0.82 -7.88
N SER A 454 19.04 -0.59 -7.29
CA SER A 454 17.77 -0.64 -8.02
C SER A 454 17.20 0.76 -8.24
N THR A 455 17.03 1.15 -9.51
CA THR A 455 16.64 2.53 -9.86
C THR A 455 15.12 2.72 -9.88
N CYS A 456 14.33 1.66 -10.09
CA CYS A 456 12.87 1.76 -10.12
C CYS A 456 12.23 0.37 -9.93
N VAL A 457 11.22 0.28 -9.07
CA VAL A 457 10.31 -0.87 -8.97
C VAL A 457 8.97 -0.43 -9.55
N ILE A 458 8.52 -1.07 -10.64
CA ILE A 458 7.17 -0.88 -11.16
C ILE A 458 6.35 -2.10 -10.74
N THR A 459 5.44 -1.91 -9.80
CA THR A 459 4.40 -2.87 -9.48
C THR A 459 3.10 -2.48 -10.20
N GLU A 460 2.53 -3.44 -10.93
CA GLU A 460 1.18 -3.34 -11.48
C GLU A 460 0.24 -4.11 -10.54
N GLU A 461 -0.28 -3.41 -9.53
CA GLU A 461 -1.36 -3.90 -8.67
C GLU A 461 -2.61 -3.05 -8.96
N GLU A 462 -3.73 -3.70 -9.27
CA GLU A 462 -5.09 -3.12 -9.40
C GLU A 462 -5.22 -1.77 -10.14
N ARG A 463 -4.70 -1.64 -11.38
CA ARG A 463 -4.82 -0.38 -12.15
C ARG A 463 -6.03 -0.25 -13.08
N PHE A 464 -6.83 -1.31 -13.23
CA PHE A 464 -8.00 -1.31 -14.14
C PHE A 464 -9.33 -1.22 -13.38
N GLU A 465 -9.48 -0.17 -12.54
CA GLU A 465 -10.77 0.12 -11.88
C GLU A 465 -11.66 1.06 -12.71
N SER A 466 -11.11 1.79 -13.69
CA SER A 466 -11.87 2.69 -14.59
C SER A 466 -11.08 3.04 -15.88
N SER A 467 -11.68 3.81 -16.80
CA SER A 467 -10.98 4.34 -17.99
C SER A 467 -9.98 5.48 -17.71
N GLN A 468 -9.67 5.74 -16.44
CA GLN A 468 -8.69 6.74 -16.00
C GLN A 468 -7.39 6.07 -15.54
N CYS A 469 -6.25 6.57 -16.02
CA CYS A 469 -4.94 6.12 -15.56
C CYS A 469 -4.60 6.72 -14.18
N GLY A 470 -4.41 5.89 -13.17
CA GLY A 470 -3.81 6.27 -11.90
C GLY A 470 -2.31 5.96 -11.87
N CYS A 471 -1.49 6.92 -11.42
CA CYS A 471 -0.07 6.69 -11.12
C CYS A 471 0.21 7.07 -9.66
N GLY A 472 0.57 6.07 -8.85
CA GLY A 472 1.22 6.28 -7.56
C GLY A 472 2.74 6.17 -7.76
N SER A 473 3.48 7.22 -7.43
CA SER A 473 4.95 7.21 -7.55
C SER A 473 5.58 8.15 -6.54
N ASN A 474 6.82 7.85 -6.12
CA ASN A 474 7.62 8.80 -5.35
C ASN A 474 7.99 10.02 -6.23
N THR A 475 8.36 11.13 -5.60
CA THR A 475 8.58 12.44 -6.28
C THR A 475 9.58 12.37 -7.45
N VAL A 476 10.54 11.43 -7.41
CA VAL A 476 11.57 11.25 -8.45
C VAL A 476 11.06 10.48 -9.68
N THR A 477 10.11 9.55 -9.51
CA THR A 477 9.49 8.78 -10.61
C THR A 477 8.22 9.43 -11.16
N PHE A 478 7.68 10.43 -10.45
CA PHE A 478 6.50 11.19 -10.87
C PHE A 478 6.73 11.87 -12.24
N ASP A 479 7.87 12.54 -12.44
CA ASP A 479 8.21 13.17 -13.72
C ASP A 479 8.33 12.17 -14.89
N LEU A 480 8.71 10.92 -14.63
CA LEU A 480 8.79 9.86 -15.66
C LEU A 480 7.40 9.34 -16.05
N CYS A 481 6.50 9.16 -15.08
CA CYS A 481 5.10 8.82 -15.36
C CYS A 481 4.43 9.92 -16.20
N PHE A 482 4.60 11.18 -15.82
CA PHE A 482 3.99 12.33 -16.51
C PHE A 482 4.64 12.67 -17.84
N SER A 483 5.93 12.39 -18.06
CA SER A 483 6.57 12.56 -19.37
C SER A 483 6.28 11.42 -20.36
N GLY A 484 5.88 10.24 -19.86
CA GLY A 484 5.36 9.14 -20.69
C GLY A 484 3.91 9.33 -21.15
N LEU A 485 3.05 9.88 -20.29
CA LEU A 485 1.61 10.07 -20.51
C LEU A 485 1.19 10.93 -21.74
N PRO A 486 1.83 12.08 -22.09
CA PRO A 486 1.33 12.94 -23.17
C PRO A 486 1.46 12.31 -24.56
N VAL A 487 2.13 11.17 -24.70
CA VAL A 487 2.36 10.48 -25.98
C VAL A 487 1.40 9.30 -26.21
N HIS A 488 0.61 8.91 -25.20
CA HIS A 488 -0.36 7.81 -25.33
C HIS A 488 -1.77 8.38 -25.58
N ALA A 489 -2.38 7.97 -26.70
CA ALA A 489 -3.79 8.25 -26.94
C ALA A 489 -4.62 7.52 -25.87
N ALA A 490 -5.53 8.24 -25.21
CA ALA A 490 -6.51 7.63 -24.34
C ALA A 490 -7.29 6.56 -25.14
N PRO A 491 -7.59 5.37 -24.58
CA PRO A 491 -8.28 4.30 -25.30
C PRO A 491 -9.70 4.66 -25.77
N GLU A 492 -10.23 5.82 -25.41
CA GLU A 492 -11.50 6.34 -25.91
C GLU A 492 -11.37 7.82 -26.26
N GLY A 493 -11.92 8.22 -27.41
CA GLY A 493 -11.87 9.57 -27.97
C GLY A 493 -12.61 10.65 -27.14
N ARG A 494 -12.16 10.93 -25.92
CA ARG A 494 -12.52 12.11 -25.15
C ARG A 494 -11.27 12.86 -24.74
N ARG A 495 -11.20 14.13 -25.17
CA ARG A 495 -10.18 15.09 -24.72
C ARG A 495 -10.18 15.13 -23.19
N LEU A 496 -8.99 15.03 -22.59
CA LEU A 496 -8.74 15.44 -21.21
C LEU A 496 -9.08 16.93 -21.09
N LEU A 497 -10.22 17.24 -20.47
CA LEU A 497 -10.49 18.58 -19.94
C LEU A 497 -9.72 18.69 -18.63
N GLN A 498 -8.73 19.58 -18.61
CA GLN A 498 -8.08 20.04 -17.40
C GLN A 498 -9.11 20.70 -16.49
N SER A 499 -9.35 20.14 -15.31
CA SER A 499 -9.92 20.87 -14.17
C SER A 499 -8.98 20.68 -12.99
N GLY A 500 -7.96 21.53 -12.90
CA GLY A 500 -7.19 21.68 -11.68
C GLY A 500 -8.01 22.46 -10.64
N PRO A 501 -7.87 22.17 -9.34
CA PRO A 501 -8.38 23.07 -8.31
C PRO A 501 -7.54 24.34 -8.32
N GLY A 502 -8.21 25.49 -8.51
CA GLY A 502 -7.59 26.79 -8.39
C GLY A 502 -7.02 26.99 -6.99
N CYS A 503 -5.75 27.36 -6.93
CA CYS A 503 -5.16 27.97 -5.76
C CYS A 503 -5.84 29.33 -5.55
N HIS A 504 -6.64 29.48 -4.50
CA HIS A 504 -6.89 30.78 -3.90
C HIS A 504 -5.79 31.04 -2.87
N GLY A 505 -5.15 32.21 -3.00
CA GLY A 505 -4.02 32.64 -2.19
C GLY A 505 -4.37 33.18 -0.81
#